data_AF-A0A8H6E0L4-F1
#
_entry.id   AF-A0A8H6E0L4-F1
#
_cell.length_a   1.000
_cell.length_b   1.000
_cell.length_c   1.000
_cell.angle_alpha   90.00
_cell.angle_beta   90.00
_cell.angle_gamma   90.00
#
_symmetry.space_group_name_H-M   'P 1'
#
loop_
_entity.id
_entity.type
_entity.pdbx_description
1 polymer ?
#
loop_
_entity_poly.entity_id
_entity_poly.type
_entity_poly.pdbx_seq_one_letter_code
_entity_poly.pdbx_strand_id
1 'polypeptide(L)'
;MESAGMGRLVTFDSPQPLTTLIDRIAEGTGYPGGIPIAIPQSASVDELMIRTVGVCPGSGSSVLMKGDVPDLLFTGEMSHHEALAAIERGKVVVALAHSNTERGYLRGVMRGRLAGALKEEWDLLRGEELKRLERSGEEKLLEVLGDAECEVLVSETDRDPYGIMLRRG
;
A
#
# COMPACT_ATOMS: atom_id res chain seq x y z
N MET A 1 5.26 17.78 -18.64
CA MET A 1 5.87 17.63 -17.30
C MET A 1 5.36 16.32 -16.76
N GLU A 2 6.20 15.29 -16.70
CA GLU A 2 5.82 14.05 -16.03
C GLU A 2 5.63 14.36 -14.55
N SER A 3 4.39 14.45 -14.08
CA SER A 3 4.07 14.73 -12.68
C SER A 3 4.22 13.46 -11.82
N ALA A 4 5.31 12.73 -12.03
CA ALA A 4 5.61 11.47 -11.35
C ALA A 4 6.85 11.65 -10.46
N GLY A 5 6.72 11.18 -9.22
CA GLY A 5 7.78 11.21 -8.23
C GLY A 5 7.49 10.22 -7.12
N MET A 6 8.54 9.77 -6.43
CA MET A 6 8.42 8.86 -5.29
C MET A 6 7.90 9.60 -4.07
N GLY A 7 7.03 8.93 -3.32
CA GLY A 7 6.44 9.44 -2.09
C GLY A 7 5.41 10.56 -2.29
N ARG A 8 4.72 10.92 -1.20
CA ARG A 8 3.68 11.96 -1.14
C ARG A 8 3.82 12.73 0.17
N LEU A 9 3.57 14.03 0.12
CA LEU A 9 3.44 14.87 1.31
C LEU A 9 1.97 15.22 1.50
N VAL A 10 1.45 14.93 2.69
CA VAL A 10 0.11 15.31 3.12
C VAL A 10 0.26 16.40 4.17
N THR A 11 -0.50 17.49 4.02
CA THR A 11 -0.55 18.58 5.00
C THR A 11 -1.99 18.76 5.44
N PHE A 12 -2.23 18.63 6.74
CA PHE A 12 -3.55 18.87 7.32
C PHE A 12 -3.77 20.36 7.58
N ASP A 13 -5.03 20.80 7.46
CA ASP A 13 -5.43 22.18 7.78
C ASP A 13 -5.15 22.52 9.25
N SER A 14 -5.42 21.55 10.14
CA SER A 14 -5.13 21.60 11.58
C SER A 14 -4.31 20.37 12.00
N PRO A 15 -3.32 20.50 12.91
CA PRO A 15 -2.59 19.36 13.45
C PRO A 15 -3.52 18.28 14.01
N GLN A 16 -3.15 17.01 13.83
CA GLN A 16 -3.93 15.84 14.26
C GLN A 16 -3.15 15.04 15.32
N PRO A 17 -3.82 14.42 16.31
CA PRO A 17 -3.13 13.55 17.27
C PRO A 17 -2.45 12.37 16.59
N LEU A 18 -1.24 12.01 17.05
CA LEU A 18 -0.50 10.87 16.53
C LEU A 18 -1.30 9.56 16.63
N THR A 19 -1.99 9.34 17.74
CA THR A 19 -2.83 8.14 17.95
C THR A 19 -3.90 7.98 16.88
N THR A 20 -4.60 9.05 16.54
CA THR A 20 -5.60 9.05 15.45
C THR A 20 -4.96 8.71 14.10
N LEU A 21 -3.74 9.17 13.84
CA LEU A 21 -3.03 8.83 12.59
C LEU A 21 -2.57 7.37 12.57
N ILE A 22 -2.13 6.83 13.71
CA ILE A 22 -1.78 5.41 13.84
C ILE A 22 -3.00 4.53 13.56
N ASP A 23 -4.18 4.88 14.08
CA ASP A 23 -5.43 4.14 13.81
C ASP A 23 -5.80 4.16 12.32
N ARG A 24 -5.67 5.32 11.66
CA ARG A 24 -5.91 5.45 10.21
C ARG A 24 -4.87 4.66 9.39
N ILE A 25 -3.60 4.65 9.82
CA ILE A 25 -2.56 3.84 9.18
C ILE A 25 -2.89 2.35 9.34
N ALA A 26 -3.34 1.93 10.53
CA ALA A 26 -3.77 0.56 10.80
C ALA A 26 -4.89 0.16 9.84
N GLU A 27 -5.95 0.95 9.75
CA GLU A 27 -7.07 0.72 8.83
C GLU A 27 -6.60 0.65 7.37
N GLY A 28 -5.82 1.63 6.92
CA GLY A 28 -5.32 1.72 5.55
C GLY A 28 -4.36 0.59 5.15
N THR A 29 -3.73 -0.07 6.12
CA THR A 29 -2.80 -1.19 5.89
C THR A 29 -3.37 -2.56 6.26
N GLY A 30 -4.63 -2.63 6.70
CA GLY A 30 -5.33 -3.88 6.98
C GLY A 30 -5.10 -4.44 8.39
N TYR A 31 -5.00 -3.57 9.39
CA TYR A 31 -4.88 -3.86 10.83
C TYR A 31 -3.74 -4.84 11.15
N PRO A 32 -2.47 -4.43 10.95
CA PRO A 32 -1.33 -5.25 11.31
C PRO A 32 -1.34 -5.56 12.82
N GLY A 33 -0.77 -6.70 13.22
CA GLY A 33 -0.72 -7.14 14.63
C GLY A 33 0.09 -6.23 15.56
N GLY A 34 0.77 -5.23 15.01
CA GLY A 34 1.46 -4.17 15.73
C GLY A 34 2.05 -3.16 14.73
N ILE A 35 2.28 -1.94 15.21
CA ILE A 35 2.77 -0.82 14.39
C ILE A 35 4.04 -0.30 15.05
N PRO A 36 5.23 -0.60 14.48
CA PRO A 36 6.48 -0.06 14.98
C PRO A 36 6.50 1.46 14.79
N ILE A 37 6.73 2.17 15.88
CA ILE A 37 6.87 3.63 15.89
C ILE A 37 8.19 4.03 16.54
N ALA A 38 8.77 5.12 16.05
CA ALA A 38 9.84 5.84 16.74
C ALA A 38 9.38 7.28 16.97
N ILE A 39 9.53 7.76 18.20
CA ILE A 39 9.17 9.11 18.61
C ILE A 39 10.35 9.76 19.36
N PRO A 40 10.40 11.09 19.49
CA PRO A 40 11.39 11.75 20.33
C PRO A 40 11.38 11.18 21.75
N GLN A 41 12.56 10.87 22.29
CA GLN A 41 12.68 10.14 23.58
C GLN A 41 12.10 10.90 24.79
N SER A 42 11.94 12.21 24.68
CA SER A 42 11.36 13.07 25.71
C SER A 42 9.85 13.31 25.55
N ALA A 43 9.21 12.75 24.51
CA ALA A 43 7.80 12.97 24.21
C ALA A 43 6.96 11.73 24.56
N SER A 44 5.68 11.95 24.89
CA SER A 44 4.68 10.89 24.97
C SER A 44 3.89 10.80 23.66
N VAL A 45 3.44 9.60 23.30
CA VAL A 45 2.59 9.36 22.12
C VAL A 45 1.32 10.21 22.15
N ASP A 46 0.73 10.39 23.33
CA ASP A 46 -0.55 11.10 23.50
C ASP A 46 -0.44 12.62 23.33
N GLU A 47 0.77 13.17 23.40
CA GLU A 47 1.03 14.62 23.33
C GLU A 47 1.41 15.10 21.91
N LEU A 48 1.75 14.16 21.02
CA LEU A 48 2.29 14.47 19.70
C LEU A 48 1.18 14.87 18.73
N MET A 49 1.32 16.06 18.16
CA MET A 49 0.42 16.64 17.16
C MET A 49 1.14 16.75 15.81
N ILE A 50 0.55 16.18 14.77
CA ILE A 50 1.15 16.03 13.45
C ILE A 50 0.38 16.88 12.44
N ARG A 51 1.07 17.79 11.74
CA ARG A 51 0.48 18.56 10.64
C ARG A 51 0.86 17.99 9.29
N THR A 52 2.09 17.54 9.16
CA THR A 52 2.65 17.06 7.89
C THR A 52 3.03 15.57 7.96
N VAL A 53 2.64 14.82 6.94
CA VAL A 53 2.94 13.39 6.82
C VAL A 53 3.62 13.13 5.48
N GLY A 54 4.86 12.64 5.52
CA GLY A 54 5.55 12.13 4.36
C GLY A 54 5.31 10.64 4.23
N VAL A 55 4.76 10.19 3.11
CA VAL A 55 4.46 8.79 2.84
C VAL A 55 5.34 8.31 1.70
N CYS A 56 6.11 7.25 1.90
CA CYS A 56 6.83 6.57 0.83
C CYS A 56 6.86 5.08 1.15
N PRO A 57 5.92 4.27 0.60
CA PRO A 57 5.90 2.83 0.81
C PRO A 57 7.23 2.17 0.40
N GLY A 58 7.53 1.02 0.98
CA GLY A 58 8.80 0.33 0.78
C GLY A 58 9.98 0.99 1.51
N SER A 59 11.17 1.00 0.91
CA SER A 59 12.40 1.55 1.52
C SER A 59 12.54 3.06 1.26
N GLY A 60 11.64 3.86 1.84
CA GLY A 60 11.46 5.28 1.52
C GLY A 60 12.32 6.28 2.29
N SER A 61 13.21 5.83 3.18
CA SER A 61 14.01 6.71 4.04
C SER A 61 14.76 7.81 3.27
N SER A 62 15.44 7.43 2.19
CA SER A 62 16.22 8.36 1.34
C SER A 62 15.38 9.40 0.62
N VAL A 63 14.08 9.17 0.47
CA VAL A 63 13.12 10.12 -0.11
C VAL A 63 12.59 11.05 0.97
N LEU A 64 12.15 10.48 2.09
CA LEU A 64 11.49 11.23 3.18
C LEU A 64 12.44 12.08 4.01
N MET A 65 13.73 11.73 4.06
CA MET A 65 14.75 12.45 4.82
C MET A 65 15.40 13.61 4.04
N LYS A 66 15.01 13.83 2.79
CA LYS A 66 15.53 14.93 1.95
C LYS A 66 14.75 16.22 2.17
N GLY A 67 15.47 17.34 2.27
CA GLY A 67 14.87 18.66 2.40
C GLY A 67 14.15 18.85 3.75
N ASP A 68 12.98 19.49 3.70
CA ASP A 68 12.15 19.72 4.88
C ASP A 68 11.45 18.43 5.29
N VAL A 69 11.93 17.86 6.41
CA VAL A 69 11.42 16.59 6.93
C VAL A 69 10.03 16.80 7.57
N PRO A 70 9.00 16.06 7.14
CA PRO A 70 7.65 16.17 7.68
C PRO A 70 7.59 15.70 9.14
N ASP A 71 6.55 16.11 9.85
CA ASP A 71 6.34 15.78 11.26
C ASP A 71 6.24 14.28 11.50
N LEU A 72 5.63 13.55 10.56
CA LEU A 72 5.55 12.09 10.55
C LEU A 72 6.06 11.52 9.23
N LEU A 73 6.96 10.54 9.32
CA LEU A 73 7.47 9.75 8.20
C LEU A 73 6.80 8.38 8.23
N PHE A 74 6.04 8.04 7.19
CA PHE A 74 5.41 6.74 7.02
C PHE A 74 6.05 5.99 5.85
N THR A 75 6.71 4.88 6.15
CA THR A 75 7.43 4.06 5.17
C THR A 75 7.40 2.58 5.58
N GLY A 76 7.86 1.69 4.71
CA GLY A 76 8.03 0.28 5.04
C GLY A 76 9.28 0.07 5.89
N GLU A 77 10.41 0.57 5.41
CA GLU A 77 11.72 0.30 6.01
C GLU A 77 12.48 1.60 6.32
N MET A 78 13.10 1.62 7.48
CA MET A 78 14.05 2.64 7.89
C MET A 78 15.08 2.01 8.82
N SER A 79 16.37 2.25 8.59
CA SER A 79 17.42 1.74 9.46
C SER A 79 17.38 2.41 10.83
N HIS A 80 18.04 1.79 11.82
CA HIS A 80 18.11 2.33 13.17
C HIS A 80 18.65 3.77 13.20
N HIS A 81 19.72 4.06 12.47
CA HIS A 81 20.33 5.39 12.45
C HIS A 81 19.49 6.43 11.73
N GLU A 82 18.75 6.05 10.69
CA GLU A 82 17.82 6.96 10.01
C GLU A 82 16.64 7.30 10.92
N ALA A 83 16.08 6.31 11.63
CA ALA A 83 15.01 6.54 12.60
C ALA A 83 15.49 7.42 13.75
N LEU A 84 16.70 7.17 14.28
CA LEU A 84 17.33 7.99 15.31
C LEU A 84 17.50 9.45 14.85
N ALA A 85 18.05 9.66 13.65
CA ALA A 85 18.22 11.00 13.09
C ALA A 85 16.89 11.72 12.86
N ALA A 86 15.81 11.00 12.54
CA ALA A 86 14.48 11.58 12.42
C ALA A 86 13.94 12.04 13.79
N ILE A 87 14.01 11.19 14.82
CA ILE A 87 13.49 11.53 16.15
C ILE A 87 14.31 12.63 16.85
N GLU A 88 15.62 12.72 16.60
CA GLU A 88 16.48 13.82 17.08
C GLU A 88 16.10 15.17 16.45
N ARG A 89 15.46 15.16 15.27
CA ARG A 89 14.85 16.34 14.63
C ARG A 89 13.41 16.60 15.09
N GLY A 90 12.96 15.92 16.15
CA GLY A 90 11.61 16.04 16.69
C GLY A 90 10.53 15.38 15.83
N LYS A 91 10.91 14.47 14.92
CA LYS A 91 9.97 13.83 13.98
C LYS A 91 9.50 12.47 14.50
N VAL A 92 8.39 12.00 13.97
CA VAL A 92 7.85 10.67 14.24
C VAL A 92 8.10 9.77 13.04
N VAL A 93 8.41 8.50 13.28
CA VAL A 93 8.56 7.48 12.24
C VAL A 93 7.56 6.37 12.49
N VAL A 94 6.86 5.96 11.43
CA VAL A 94 6.11 4.72 11.35
C VAL A 94 6.75 3.88 10.26
N ALA A 95 7.37 2.75 10.63
CA ALA A 95 8.07 1.85 9.73
C ALA A 95 7.40 0.47 9.76
N LEU A 96 6.51 0.20 8.80
CA LEU A 96 5.56 -0.91 8.88
C LEU A 96 5.94 -2.13 8.03
N ALA A 97 7.22 -2.34 7.75
CA ALA A 97 7.73 -3.36 6.83
C ALA A 97 7.23 -3.20 5.38
N HIS A 98 8.03 -3.69 4.44
CA HIS A 98 7.87 -3.43 3.01
C HIS A 98 6.48 -3.84 2.50
N SER A 99 6.11 -5.10 2.75
CA SER A 99 4.94 -5.71 2.14
C SER A 99 3.65 -5.12 2.70
N ASN A 100 3.60 -4.81 3.99
CA ASN A 100 2.38 -4.26 4.60
C ASN A 100 2.05 -2.87 4.06
N THR A 101 3.06 -2.07 3.72
CA THR A 101 2.83 -0.73 3.16
C THR A 101 2.37 -0.73 1.71
N GLU A 102 2.62 -1.80 0.96
CA GLU A 102 2.34 -1.86 -0.48
C GLU A 102 1.12 -2.71 -0.82
N ARG A 103 0.85 -3.78 -0.07
CA ARG A 103 -0.20 -4.76 -0.40
C ARG A 103 -1.61 -4.20 -0.36
N GLY A 104 -1.83 -3.08 0.34
CA GLY A 104 -3.09 -2.32 0.25
C GLY A 104 -3.45 -1.93 -1.19
N TYR A 105 -2.45 -1.66 -2.03
CA TYR A 105 -2.65 -1.34 -3.45
C TYR A 105 -3.27 -2.49 -4.23
N LEU A 106 -2.90 -3.74 -3.93
CA LEU A 106 -3.44 -4.92 -4.63
C LEU A 106 -4.95 -5.01 -4.47
N ARG A 107 -5.42 -4.86 -3.23
CA ARG A 107 -6.85 -4.98 -2.88
C ARG A 107 -7.64 -3.73 -3.26
N GLY A 108 -7.09 -2.55 -2.97
CA GLY A 108 -7.80 -1.28 -3.12
C GLY A 108 -7.80 -0.72 -4.55
N VAL A 109 -6.81 -1.09 -5.38
CA VAL A 109 -6.63 -0.47 -6.71
C VAL A 109 -6.39 -1.51 -7.80
N MET A 110 -5.34 -2.33 -7.68
CA MET A 110 -4.88 -3.17 -8.78
C MET A 110 -5.89 -4.24 -9.19
N ARG A 111 -6.54 -4.92 -8.24
CA ARG A 111 -7.56 -5.94 -8.51
C ARG A 111 -8.66 -5.40 -9.43
N GLY A 112 -9.23 -4.25 -9.07
CA GLY A 112 -10.32 -3.65 -9.85
C GLY A 112 -9.87 -3.21 -11.24
N ARG A 113 -8.70 -2.57 -11.34
CA ARG A 113 -8.14 -2.14 -12.63
C ARG A 113 -7.83 -3.32 -13.56
N LEU A 114 -7.20 -4.36 -13.02
CA LEU A 114 -6.84 -5.54 -13.77
C LEU A 114 -8.08 -6.34 -14.19
N ALA A 115 -9.08 -6.48 -13.30
CA ALA A 115 -10.34 -7.14 -13.64
C ALA A 115 -11.07 -6.43 -14.78
N GLY A 116 -11.11 -5.09 -14.76
CA GLY A 116 -11.68 -4.31 -15.86
C GLY A 116 -10.94 -4.55 -17.18
N ALA A 117 -9.61 -4.40 -17.17
CA ALA A 117 -8.79 -4.58 -18.37
C ALA A 117 -8.88 -6.00 -18.95
N LEU A 118 -8.82 -7.03 -18.10
CA LEU A 118 -8.92 -8.42 -18.55
C LEU A 118 -10.30 -8.77 -19.08
N LYS A 119 -11.37 -8.23 -18.47
CA LYS A 119 -12.73 -8.42 -18.98
C LYS A 119 -12.91 -7.80 -20.35
N GLU A 120 -12.45 -6.57 -20.54
CA GLU A 120 -12.50 -5.88 -21.85
C GLU A 120 -11.76 -6.67 -22.93
N GLU A 121 -10.54 -7.13 -22.62
CA GLU A 121 -9.74 -7.93 -23.55
C GLU A 121 -10.38 -9.29 -23.84
N TRP A 122 -10.92 -9.96 -22.80
CA TRP A 122 -11.61 -11.24 -22.95
C TRP A 122 -12.85 -11.14 -23.81
N ASP A 123 -13.70 -10.13 -23.58
CA ASP A 123 -14.92 -9.92 -24.36
C ASP A 123 -14.60 -9.65 -25.84
N LEU A 124 -13.51 -8.92 -26.13
CA LEU A 124 -13.05 -8.66 -27.50
C LEU A 124 -12.60 -9.95 -28.19
N LEU A 125 -11.64 -10.67 -27.60
CA LEU A 125 -11.07 -11.89 -28.19
C LEU A 125 -12.13 -12.98 -28.36
N ARG A 126 -12.99 -13.16 -27.35
CA ARG A 126 -14.10 -14.12 -27.40
C ARG A 126 -15.08 -13.78 -28.51
N GLY A 127 -15.42 -12.50 -28.67
CA GLY A 127 -16.34 -12.05 -29.72
C GLY A 127 -15.78 -12.22 -31.14
N GLU A 128 -14.48 -12.03 -31.34
CA GLU A 128 -13.81 -12.28 -32.63
C GLU A 128 -13.74 -13.77 -32.97
N GLU A 129 -13.41 -14.59 -31.97
CA GLU A 129 -13.28 -16.04 -32.14
C GLU A 129 -14.62 -16.75 -32.35
N LEU A 130 -15.69 -16.34 -31.64
CA LEU A 130 -17.04 -16.84 -31.88
C LEU A 130 -17.47 -16.59 -33.34
N LYS A 131 -17.27 -15.37 -33.85
CA LYS A 131 -17.56 -15.03 -35.26
C LYS A 131 -16.72 -15.82 -36.24
N ARG A 132 -15.51 -16.24 -35.87
CA ARG A 132 -14.64 -17.09 -36.72
C ARG A 132 -15.14 -18.53 -36.75
N LEU A 133 -15.49 -19.10 -35.60
CA LEU A 133 -15.88 -20.50 -35.46
C LEU A 133 -17.29 -20.79 -35.99
N GLU A 134 -18.22 -19.83 -35.86
CA GLU A 134 -19.54 -19.90 -36.52
C GLU A 134 -19.40 -20.07 -38.06
N ARG A 135 -18.32 -19.56 -38.65
CA ARG A 135 -18.02 -19.71 -40.09
C ARG A 135 -17.31 -21.01 -40.44
N SER A 136 -16.61 -21.66 -39.50
CA SER A 136 -15.84 -22.89 -39.76
C SER A 136 -16.58 -24.18 -39.39
N GLY A 137 -17.59 -24.12 -38.52
CA GLY A 137 -18.41 -25.28 -38.12
C GLY A 137 -17.80 -26.18 -37.05
N GLU A 138 -16.79 -25.70 -36.29
CA GLU A 138 -16.19 -26.45 -35.17
C GLU A 138 -16.96 -26.26 -33.86
N GLU A 139 -17.84 -27.20 -33.51
CA GLU A 139 -18.74 -27.11 -32.34
C GLU A 139 -18.02 -27.16 -30.98
N LYS A 140 -16.87 -27.83 -30.89
CA LYS A 140 -16.20 -28.13 -29.60
C LYS A 140 -15.57 -26.90 -28.93
N LEU A 141 -15.19 -25.88 -29.70
CA LEU A 141 -14.67 -24.62 -29.14
C LEU A 141 -15.79 -23.61 -28.80
N LEU A 142 -16.98 -23.75 -29.39
CA LEU A 142 -18.10 -22.84 -29.12
C LEU A 142 -18.59 -22.94 -27.68
N GLU A 143 -18.59 -24.15 -27.10
CA GLU A 143 -18.95 -24.36 -25.70
C GLU A 143 -17.98 -23.66 -24.74
N VAL A 144 -16.67 -23.76 -25.00
CA VAL A 144 -15.63 -23.12 -24.18
C VAL A 144 -15.68 -21.59 -24.28
N LEU A 145 -15.94 -21.06 -25.48
CA LEU A 145 -16.11 -19.61 -25.69
C LEU A 145 -17.50 -19.10 -25.28
N GLY A 146 -18.41 -19.98 -24.84
CA GLY A 146 -19.67 -19.59 -24.23
C GLY A 146 -19.51 -19.01 -22.82
N ASP A 147 -18.38 -19.30 -22.18
CA ASP A 147 -18.06 -18.78 -20.86
C ASP A 147 -17.46 -17.37 -20.93
N ALA A 148 -18.15 -16.42 -20.30
CA ALA A 148 -17.76 -15.02 -20.23
C ALA A 148 -17.09 -14.65 -18.89
N GLU A 149 -16.94 -15.60 -17.97
CA GLU A 149 -16.40 -15.33 -16.65
C GLU A 149 -14.91 -14.98 -16.72
N CYS A 150 -14.55 -13.93 -16.00
CA CYS A 150 -13.17 -13.48 -15.82
C CYS A 150 -13.04 -12.97 -14.39
N GLU A 151 -12.21 -13.63 -13.60
CA GLU A 151 -12.00 -13.31 -12.19
C GLU A 151 -10.55 -12.92 -11.93
N VAL A 152 -10.35 -11.91 -11.09
CA VAL A 152 -9.04 -11.49 -10.59
C VAL A 152 -9.05 -11.55 -9.08
N LEU A 153 -8.24 -12.46 -8.54
CA LEU A 153 -8.07 -12.68 -7.11
C LEU A 153 -6.76 -12.04 -6.61
N VAL A 154 -6.72 -11.75 -5.31
CA VAL A 154 -5.49 -11.30 -4.63
C VAL A 154 -5.01 -12.46 -3.76
N SER A 155 -3.73 -12.82 -3.87
CA SER A 155 -3.15 -13.93 -3.09
C SER A 155 -3.34 -13.73 -1.57
N GLU A 156 -3.83 -14.78 -0.90
CA GLU A 156 -4.02 -14.84 0.56
C GLU A 156 -2.82 -15.46 1.30
N THR A 157 -1.94 -16.15 0.56
CA THR A 157 -0.77 -16.84 1.10
C THR A 157 0.45 -15.93 1.17
N ASP A 158 0.55 -14.98 0.24
CA ASP A 158 1.63 -14.02 0.17
C ASP A 158 1.53 -12.99 1.32
N ARG A 159 2.61 -12.84 2.09
CA ARG A 159 2.65 -12.06 3.34
C ARG A 159 4.05 -11.50 3.56
N ASP A 160 4.14 -10.50 4.41
CA ASP A 160 5.46 -10.01 4.85
C ASP A 160 6.26 -11.14 5.51
N PRO A 161 7.57 -11.27 5.23
CA PRO A 161 8.40 -12.31 5.83
C PRO A 161 8.55 -12.16 7.34
N TYR A 162 8.26 -10.98 7.91
CA TYR A 162 8.33 -10.73 9.34
C TYR A 162 6.95 -10.84 10.02
N GLY A 163 6.92 -11.51 11.16
CA GLY A 163 5.77 -11.55 12.07
C GLY A 163 6.05 -10.80 13.37
N ILE A 164 4.99 -10.38 14.07
CA ILE A 164 5.09 -9.74 15.37
C ILE A 164 4.77 -10.77 16.45
N MET A 165 5.77 -11.07 17.29
CA MET A 165 5.60 -11.94 18.46
C MET A 165 5.49 -11.10 19.72
N LEU A 166 4.37 -11.19 20.42
CA LEU A 166 4.20 -10.59 21.75
C LEU A 166 4.61 -11.61 22.81
N ARG A 167 5.77 -11.40 23.43
CA ARG A 167 6.20 -12.21 24.57
C ARG A 167 5.25 -11.96 25.74
N ARG A 168 4.53 -13.00 26.16
CA ARG A 168 3.80 -12.99 27.43
C ARG A 168 4.80 -13.29 28.54
N GLY A 169 4.95 -12.34 29.48
CA GLY A 169 5.73 -12.52 30.70
C GLY A 169 5.06 -13.47 31.68
#